data_AF-A0A1B6EZA8-F1
#
_entry.id   AF-A0A1B6EZA8-F1
#
_cell.length_a   1.000
_cell.length_b   1.000
_cell.length_c   1.000
_cell.angle_alpha   90.00
_cell.angle_beta   90.00
_cell.angle_gamma   90.00
#
_symmetry.space_group_name_H-M   'P 1'
#
loop_
_entity.id
_entity.type
_entity.pdbx_description
1 polymer ?
#
loop_
_entity_poly.entity_id
_entity_poly.type
_entity_poly.pdbx_seq_one_letter_code
_entity_poly.pdbx_strand_id
1 'polypeptide(L)'
;YDCPAGLAFDETVEVCVWPGSLADGGACQGSSEIAPVPRSRYVCPQVAGYYADPENCRWFFACLDHQGDGSPLTAYEFRCPFGLVFDEQALVCNWPWLVPGCGGAGVYRARFTVG
;
A
#
# COMPACT_ATOMS: atom_id res chain seq x y z
N TYR A 1 12.50 -1.02 2.71
CA TYR A 1 13.74 -0.42 3.26
C TYR A 1 14.27 -1.30 4.37
N ASP A 2 15.56 -1.65 4.35
CA ASP A 2 16.21 -2.38 5.45
C ASP A 2 16.73 -1.38 6.49
N CYS A 3 16.32 -1.56 7.74
CA CYS A 3 16.85 -0.75 8.84
C CYS A 3 18.29 -1.18 9.20
N PRO A 4 19.13 -0.27 9.69
CA PRO A 4 20.41 -0.62 10.30
C PRO A 4 20.24 -1.70 11.37
N ALA A 5 21.28 -2.53 11.57
CA ALA A 5 21.23 -3.64 12.51
C ALA A 5 20.75 -3.20 13.91
N GLY A 6 19.72 -3.88 14.42
CA GLY A 6 19.13 -3.63 15.74
C GLY A 6 17.96 -2.65 15.77
N LEU A 7 17.56 -2.08 14.63
CA LEU A 7 16.37 -1.24 14.51
C LEU A 7 15.24 -1.99 13.78
N ALA A 8 14.01 -1.65 14.12
CA ALA A 8 12.81 -2.16 13.48
C ALA A 8 12.10 -1.04 12.71
N PHE A 9 11.52 -1.34 11.56
CA PHE A 9 10.80 -0.35 10.76
C PHE A 9 9.39 -0.15 11.32
N ASP A 10 9.06 1.07 11.72
CA ASP A 10 7.70 1.46 12.09
C ASP A 10 6.92 1.83 10.82
N GLU A 11 6.01 0.96 10.40
CA GLU A 11 5.18 1.19 9.20
C GLU A 11 4.17 2.33 9.34
N THR A 12 3.89 2.78 10.57
CA THR A 12 2.90 3.84 10.80
C THR A 12 3.48 5.22 10.52
N VAL A 13 4.75 5.42 10.90
CA VAL A 13 5.48 6.69 10.81
C VAL A 13 6.70 6.63 9.88
N GLU A 14 6.93 5.50 9.21
CA GLU A 14 7.93 5.29 8.16
C GLU A 14 9.38 5.57 8.63
N VAL A 15 9.69 5.22 9.88
CA VAL A 15 11.03 5.42 10.48
C VAL A 15 11.56 4.16 11.13
N CYS A 16 12.89 4.02 11.18
CA CYS A 16 13.53 2.97 11.97
C CYS A 16 13.51 3.35 13.46
N VAL A 17 12.83 2.55 14.28
CA VAL A 17 12.69 2.72 15.73
C VAL A 17 13.33 1.56 16.47
N TRP A 18 13.45 1.68 17.80
CA TRP A 18 13.85 0.56 18.63
C TRP A 18 12.75 -0.51 18.65
N PRO A 19 13.09 -1.82 18.54
CA PRO A 19 12.09 -2.90 18.48
C PRO A 19 11.08 -2.90 19.63
N GLY A 20 11.48 -2.47 20.84
CA GLY A 20 10.60 -2.35 22.00
C GLY A 20 9.60 -1.18 21.93
N SER A 21 9.69 -0.33 20.90
CA SER A 21 8.74 0.76 20.64
C SER A 21 7.58 0.33 19.75
N LEU A 22 7.69 -0.83 19.08
CA LEU A 22 6.63 -1.41 18.28
C LEU A 22 5.74 -2.29 19.15
N ALA A 23 4.42 -2.19 18.95
CA ALA A 23 3.45 -3.01 19.67
C ALA A 23 3.63 -4.52 19.40
N ASP A 24 4.17 -4.88 18.25
CA ASP A 24 4.20 -6.26 17.76
C ASP A 24 5.55 -6.99 17.95
N GLY A 25 6.58 -6.30 18.47
CA GLY A 25 7.85 -6.89 18.93
C GLY A 25 8.62 -7.79 17.94
N GLY A 26 8.24 -7.82 16.67
CA GLY A 26 8.76 -8.74 15.66
C GLY A 26 9.93 -8.18 14.87
N ALA A 27 10.86 -9.06 14.50
CA ALA A 27 11.87 -8.78 13.48
C ALA A 27 11.18 -8.39 12.16
N CYS A 28 11.80 -7.48 11.40
CA CYS A 28 11.26 -6.96 10.16
C CYS A 28 10.82 -8.08 9.19
N GLN A 29 9.54 -8.12 8.83
CA GLN A 29 9.17 -8.55 7.49
C GLN A 29 9.71 -7.44 6.57
N GLY A 30 10.61 -7.75 5.64
CA GLY A 30 11.03 -6.76 4.63
C GLY A 30 9.80 -6.14 3.96
N SER A 31 9.94 -4.94 3.39
CA SER A 31 8.82 -4.23 2.75
C SER A 31 8.05 -5.15 1.81
N SER A 32 6.78 -5.41 2.12
CA SER A 32 5.87 -6.24 1.30
C SER A 32 5.68 -5.70 -0.12
N GLU A 33 6.13 -4.46 -0.37
CA GLU A 33 6.10 -3.75 -1.64
C GLU A 33 6.85 -4.46 -2.80
N ILE A 34 7.77 -5.38 -2.50
CA ILE A 34 8.57 -6.09 -3.53
C ILE A 34 8.02 -7.52 -3.77
N ALA A 35 7.12 -8.01 -2.93
CA ALA A 35 6.53 -9.33 -3.10
C ALA A 35 5.32 -9.27 -4.05
N PRO A 36 5.16 -10.25 -4.96
CA PRO A 36 3.94 -10.41 -5.72
C PRO A 36 2.74 -10.55 -4.77
N VAL A 37 1.71 -9.77 -5.01
CA VAL A 37 0.44 -9.88 -4.29
C VAL A 37 -0.22 -11.21 -4.68
N PRO A 38 -0.66 -12.02 -3.70
CA PRO A 38 -1.42 -13.23 -3.99
C PRO A 38 -2.71 -12.92 -4.75
N ARG A 39 -3.05 -13.73 -5.74
CA ARG A 39 -4.28 -13.58 -6.55
C ARG A 39 -5.57 -13.67 -5.73
N SER A 40 -5.52 -14.26 -4.54
CA SER A 40 -6.64 -14.26 -3.59
C SER A 40 -6.92 -12.90 -2.98
N ARG A 41 -5.95 -11.98 -3.00
CA ARG A 41 -6.06 -10.61 -2.49
C ARG A 41 -6.42 -9.62 -3.59
N TYR A 42 -5.73 -9.68 -4.74
CA TYR A 42 -5.97 -8.76 -5.84
C TYR A 42 -5.68 -9.44 -7.19
N VAL A 43 -6.55 -9.19 -8.17
CA VAL A 43 -6.40 -9.69 -9.54
C VAL A 43 -6.24 -8.49 -10.46
N CYS A 44 -5.12 -8.45 -11.17
CA CYS A 44 -4.86 -7.39 -12.13
C CYS A 44 -5.90 -7.36 -13.26
N PRO A 45 -6.25 -6.15 -13.76
CA PRO A 45 -6.91 -5.99 -15.03
C PRO A 45 -6.11 -6.59 -16.18
N GLN A 46 -6.71 -6.64 -17.38
CA GLN A 46 -6.03 -7.16 -18.58
C GLN A 46 -4.91 -6.23 -19.08
N VAL A 47 -4.95 -4.96 -18.69
CA VAL A 47 -4.01 -3.93 -19.14
C VAL A 47 -2.99 -3.67 -18.02
N ALA A 48 -1.73 -3.53 -18.38
CA ALA A 48 -0.70 -3.12 -17.44
C ALA A 48 -0.90 -1.66 -17.01
N GLY A 49 -0.69 -1.37 -15.74
CA GLY A 49 -0.98 -0.05 -15.19
C GLY A 49 -0.92 0.01 -13.68
N TYR A 50 -1.30 1.16 -13.14
CA TYR A 50 -1.42 1.40 -11.71
C TYR A 50 -2.88 1.63 -11.37
N TYR A 51 -3.37 0.96 -10.33
CA TYR A 51 -4.78 0.90 -9.98
C TYR A 51 -4.97 1.20 -8.51
N ALA A 52 -5.91 2.09 -8.16
CA ALA A 52 -6.19 2.41 -6.78
C ALA A 52 -6.76 1.19 -6.03
N ASP A 53 -6.43 1.05 -4.75
CA ASP A 53 -7.11 0.08 -3.89
C ASP A 53 -8.53 0.61 -3.57
N PRO A 54 -9.59 -0.17 -3.86
CA PRO A 54 -10.97 0.26 -3.66
C PRO A 54 -11.39 0.34 -2.18
N GLU A 55 -10.66 -0.32 -1.28
CA GLU A 55 -10.92 -0.35 0.15
C GLU A 55 -10.05 0.66 0.91
N ASN A 56 -8.89 1.03 0.37
CA ASN A 56 -7.97 1.95 1.02
C ASN A 56 -7.28 2.92 0.06
N CYS A 57 -7.74 4.16 0.06
CA CYS A 57 -7.20 5.26 -0.75
C CYS A 57 -5.67 5.48 -0.66
N ARG A 58 -5.02 5.04 0.43
CA ARG A 58 -3.56 5.18 0.57
C ARG A 58 -2.80 4.12 -0.23
N TRP A 59 -3.42 3.00 -0.58
CA TRP A 59 -2.78 1.90 -1.29
C TRP A 59 -3.16 1.87 -2.76
N PHE A 60 -2.28 1.29 -3.55
CA PHE A 60 -2.48 1.05 -4.98
C PHE A 60 -1.69 -0.16 -5.45
N PHE A 61 -2.05 -0.69 -6.61
CA PHE A 61 -1.46 -1.87 -7.22
C PHE A 61 -0.77 -1.51 -8.52
N ALA A 62 0.48 -1.95 -8.70
CA ALA A 62 1.11 -1.98 -10.01
C ALA A 62 0.92 -3.36 -10.65
N CYS A 63 0.31 -3.37 -11.82
CA CYS A 63 0.10 -4.56 -12.62
C CYS A 63 1.08 -4.58 -13.77
N LEU A 64 2.04 -5.51 -13.73
CA LEU A 64 3.18 -5.56 -14.64
C LEU A 64 3.22 -6.91 -15.37
N ASP A 65 3.55 -6.86 -16.66
CA ASP A 65 3.81 -8.05 -17.48
C ASP A 65 5.29 -8.44 -17.34
N HIS A 66 5.60 -9.24 -16.32
CA HIS A 66 6.97 -9.69 -16.07
C HIS A 66 7.41 -10.83 -16.98
N GLN A 67 6.48 -11.63 -17.51
CA GLN A 67 6.80 -12.81 -18.29
C GLN A 67 6.79 -12.52 -19.80
N GLY A 68 5.96 -11.60 -20.30
CA GLY A 68 5.92 -11.20 -21.71
C GLY A 68 5.40 -12.30 -22.66
N ASP A 69 4.82 -13.36 -22.12
CA ASP A 69 4.38 -14.57 -22.83
C ASP A 69 2.84 -14.69 -22.92
N GLY A 70 2.13 -13.63 -22.52
CA GLY A 70 0.66 -13.63 -22.42
C GLY A 70 0.12 -14.27 -21.15
N SER A 71 0.98 -14.62 -20.18
CA SER A 71 0.54 -14.97 -18.84
C SER A 71 -0.10 -13.76 -18.12
N PRO A 72 -0.96 -13.99 -17.11
CA PRO A 72 -1.67 -12.89 -16.47
C PRO A 72 -0.72 -12.03 -15.66
N LEU A 73 -0.95 -10.71 -15.68
CA LEU A 73 -0.13 -9.70 -15.02
C LEU A 73 0.12 -10.02 -13.54
N THR A 74 1.32 -9.68 -13.08
CA THR A 74 1.69 -9.78 -11.68
C THR A 74 1.36 -8.48 -10.97
N ALA A 75 0.63 -8.58 -9.85
CA ALA A 75 0.30 -7.45 -9.01
C ALA A 75 1.38 -7.22 -7.95
N TYR A 76 1.77 -5.97 -7.75
CA TYR A 76 2.58 -5.51 -6.64
C TYR A 76 1.82 -4.43 -5.90
N GLU A 77 1.82 -4.48 -4.58
CA GLU A 77 1.12 -3.51 -3.76
C GLU A 77 2.07 -2.42 -3.30
N PHE A 78 1.63 -1.18 -3.40
CA PHE A 78 2.38 -0.01 -2.95
C PHE A 78 1.49 0.88 -2.10
N ARG A 79 2.13 1.64 -1.20
CA ARG A 79 1.46 2.59 -0.33
C ARG A 79 1.98 4.00 -0.58
N CYS A 80 1.09 4.98 -0.65
CA CYS A 80 1.47 6.38 -0.67
C CYS A 80 2.09 6.82 0.67
N PRO A 81 3.00 7.82 0.64
CA PRO A 81 3.54 8.41 1.85
C PRO A 81 2.46 8.91 2.80
N PHE A 82 2.83 9.06 4.07
CA PHE A 82 1.90 9.51 5.10
C PHE A 82 1.11 10.77 4.69
N GLY A 83 -0.22 10.69 4.82
CA GLY A 83 -1.14 11.80 4.55
C GLY A 83 -1.54 11.98 3.07
N LEU A 84 -0.98 11.19 2.15
CA LEU A 84 -1.32 11.20 0.73
C LEU A 84 -2.17 9.98 0.35
N VAL A 85 -2.86 10.09 -0.78
CA VAL A 85 -3.67 9.02 -1.38
C VAL A 85 -3.32 8.86 -2.85
N PHE A 86 -3.54 7.68 -3.42
CA PHE A 86 -3.23 7.45 -4.83
C PHE A 86 -4.30 8.08 -5.72
N ASP A 87 -3.87 8.97 -6.62
CA ASP A 87 -4.69 9.55 -7.69
C ASP A 87 -4.45 8.74 -8.96
N GLU A 88 -5.38 7.82 -9.27
CA GLU A 88 -5.27 6.96 -10.44
C GLU A 88 -5.34 7.72 -11.77
N GLN A 89 -5.93 8.92 -11.80
CA GLN A 89 -6.01 9.74 -13.01
C GLN A 89 -4.68 10.44 -13.29
N ALA A 90 -4.05 10.97 -12.24
CA ALA A 90 -2.77 11.66 -12.34
C ALA A 90 -1.57 10.72 -12.19
N LEU A 91 -1.78 9.47 -11.77
CA LEU A 91 -0.77 8.45 -11.47
C LEU A 91 0.26 8.92 -10.44
N VAL A 92 -0.19 9.68 -9.43
CA VAL A 92 0.65 10.23 -8.36
C VAL A 92 -0.02 10.10 -7.00
N CYS A 93 0.78 10.09 -5.93
CA CYS A 93 0.27 10.29 -4.59
C CYS A 93 -0.10 11.77 -4.40
N ASN A 94 -1.38 12.05 -4.27
CA ASN A 94 -1.94 13.38 -4.21
C ASN A 94 -2.63 13.63 -2.87
N TRP A 95 -3.01 14.88 -2.63
CA TRP A 95 -3.76 15.24 -1.44
C TRP A 95 -5.16 14.63 -1.47
N PRO A 96 -5.69 14.12 -0.33
CA PRO A 96 -7.00 13.47 -0.28
C PRO A 96 -8.13 14.29 -0.87
N TRP A 97 -8.17 15.60 -0.61
CA TRP A 97 -9.22 16.49 -1.10
C TRP A 97 -9.18 16.76 -2.61
N LEU A 98 -8.10 16.38 -3.29
CA LEU A 98 -7.98 16.46 -4.75
C LEU A 98 -8.44 15.17 -5.43
N VAL A 99 -8.51 14.05 -4.71
CA VAL A 99 -8.90 12.75 -5.24
C VAL A 99 -10.37 12.48 -4.95
N PRO A 100 -11.24 12.40 -5.98
CA PRO A 100 -12.65 12.10 -5.80
C PRO A 100 -12.85 10.79 -5.03
N GLY A 101 -13.70 10.82 -4.00
CA GLY A 101 -13.97 9.65 -3.15
C GLY A 101 -12.99 9.42 -1.98
N CYS A 102 -11.84 10.10 -1.98
CA CYS A 102 -10.85 10.00 -0.91
C CYS A 102 -10.76 11.25 -0.01
N GLY A 103 -11.38 12.37 -0.41
CA GLY A 103 -11.33 13.68 0.27
C GLY A 103 -12.14 13.86 1.55
N GLY A 104 -12.58 12.78 2.19
CA GLY A 104 -13.30 12.85 3.46
C GLY A 104 -12.35 13.03 4.64
N ALA A 105 -12.46 14.15 5.36
CA ALA A 105 -11.92 14.29 6.71
C ALA A 105 -12.59 13.25 7.63
N GLY A 106 -12.07 12.01 7.66
CA GLY A 106 -12.63 10.93 8.49
C GLY A 106 -12.61 9.51 7.92
N VAL A 107 -11.75 9.16 6.95
CA VAL A 107 -11.58 7.74 6.51
C VAL A 107 -10.61 6.95 7.42
N TYR A 108 -10.44 7.38 8.68
CA TYR A 108 -10.17 6.47 9.79
C TYR A 108 -11.49 5.99 10.43
N ARG A 109 -12.59 5.93 9.67
CA ARG A 109 -13.71 5.07 10.05
C ARG A 109 -13.35 3.63 9.75
N ALA A 110 -12.47 3.09 10.60
CA ALA A 110 -12.61 1.70 11.01
C ALA A 110 -14.10 1.46 11.25
N ARG A 111 -14.66 0.43 10.61
CA ARG A 111 -16.02 -0.04 10.87
C ARG A 111 -16.08 -0.51 12.34
N PHE A 112 -16.24 0.40 13.28
CA PHE A 112 -16.80 0.09 14.59
C PHE A 112 -18.32 0.20 14.44
N THR A 113 -18.94 -0.94 14.14
CA THR A 113 -20.36 -1.14 14.43
C THR A 113 -20.55 -1.00 15.93
N VAL A 114 -21.15 0.10 16.37
CA VAL A 114 -21.74 0.21 17.72
C VAL A 114 -23.08 -0.49 17.64
N GLY A 115 -23.14 -1.70 18.19
CA GLY A 115 -24.37 -2.34 18.64
C GLY A 115 -24.55 -2.09 20.13
#